data_AF-A0A9D8ERT3-F1
#
_entry.id   AF-A0A9D8ERT3-F1
#
_cell.length_a   1.000
_cell.length_b   1.000
_cell.length_c   1.000
_cell.angle_alpha   90.00
_cell.angle_beta   90.00
_cell.angle_gamma   90.00
#
_symmetry.space_group_name_H-M   'P 1'
#
loop_
_entity.id
_entity.type
_entity.pdbx_description
1 polymer ?
#
loop_
_entity_poly.entity_id
_entity_poly.type
_entity_poly.pdbx_seq_one_letter_code
_entity_poly.pdbx_strand_id
1 'polypeptide(L)'
;MSNPHKNIFYYYRGPSNRNSSNEDEIIYDKQIEDNTTKAFINCLECSSENLLNYFLDYFKIEIKNTTTPQFLLQVSIVKGRPDAVIKFVNSSIYIENKVSAPVDKTQLTNHLKALNKNDLLLLITNNIQDNETVKDLDIIYINWNEIYRCLKNYIPTNRNEKFLLEQFLNYLEVIGLSEFTGFSNDDFDFFINNIEDYKPIIRNKIEKFANLVYESLNHEIKSVYIDKHLGIISKNPEVIWFGIRKNQKLKDVFKHCNFTIEIDADALRIYTVIRDGKYNQKKPIGILYKKIKNNYDEFLSLLKSLDNKYFFNISKRVPKTGKTIRPGNEKWILQSMLTLEIITDETIDYLLVLLKKIEFPGIHIGLIIKRGDKILQEPEKLIAVGKKVIEEEYKVLKFLES
;
A
#
# COMPACT_ATOMS: atom_id res chain seq x y z
N MET A 1 11.78 4.34 -16.38
CA MET A 1 11.59 3.00 -17.01
C MET A 1 10.84 3.11 -18.34
N SER A 2 11.01 2.18 -19.30
CA SER A 2 10.15 2.11 -20.50
C SER A 2 8.80 1.49 -20.12
N ASN A 3 7.70 2.23 -20.26
CA ASN A 3 6.30 1.89 -19.93
C ASN A 3 6.08 0.45 -19.35
N PRO A 4 5.68 0.29 -18.06
CA PRO A 4 5.42 -1.02 -17.44
C PRO A 4 4.30 -1.85 -18.10
N HIS A 5 3.51 -1.28 -19.03
CA HIS A 5 2.52 -2.01 -19.83
C HIS A 5 3.11 -2.55 -21.15
N LYS A 6 4.39 -2.25 -21.45
CA LYS A 6 5.21 -3.04 -22.38
C LYS A 6 5.77 -4.30 -21.71
N ASN A 7 5.42 -4.53 -20.45
CA ASN A 7 5.74 -5.78 -19.78
C ASN A 7 5.00 -6.91 -20.50
N ILE A 8 5.77 -7.89 -20.96
CA ILE A 8 5.28 -9.04 -21.73
C ILE A 8 4.25 -9.88 -20.96
N PHE A 9 4.19 -9.73 -19.63
CA PHE A 9 3.24 -10.42 -18.76
C PHE A 9 1.98 -9.62 -18.47
N TYR A 10 2.00 -8.31 -18.69
CA TYR A 10 0.86 -7.45 -18.41
C TYR A 10 -0.10 -7.42 -19.60
N TYR A 11 -1.07 -8.34 -19.61
CA TYR A 11 -2.16 -8.36 -20.59
C TYR A 11 -3.49 -7.97 -19.94
N TYR A 12 -3.77 -6.67 -19.92
CA TYR A 12 -5.08 -6.14 -19.50
C TYR A 12 -6.03 -6.09 -20.71
N ARG A 13 -7.17 -6.80 -20.65
CA ARG A 13 -8.14 -6.87 -21.76
C ARG A 13 -9.03 -5.62 -21.87
N GLY A 14 -8.86 -4.63 -20.98
CA GLY A 14 -9.85 -3.56 -20.84
C GLY A 14 -11.15 -4.08 -20.20
N PRO A 15 -11.97 -3.21 -19.60
CA PRO A 15 -13.28 -3.60 -19.10
C PRO A 15 -14.17 -4.01 -20.28
N SER A 16 -14.65 -5.25 -20.29
CA SER A 16 -15.68 -5.71 -21.24
C SER A 16 -17.01 -5.03 -20.89
N ASN A 17 -17.34 -3.94 -21.59
CA ASN A 17 -18.59 -3.16 -21.47
C ASN A 17 -19.02 -2.79 -20.04
N ARG A 18 -18.67 -1.55 -19.66
CA ARG A 18 -18.98 -0.86 -18.40
C ARG A 18 -20.46 -0.93 -18.02
N ASN A 19 -20.78 -1.78 -17.04
CA ASN A 19 -21.86 -1.54 -16.09
C ASN A 19 -21.29 -1.87 -14.71
N SER A 20 -20.85 -0.84 -14.00
CA SER A 20 -20.24 -0.88 -12.67
C SER A 20 -21.07 -1.70 -11.68
N SER A 21 -20.79 -2.99 -11.61
CA SER A 21 -21.39 -3.95 -10.69
C SER A 21 -20.27 -4.72 -9.99
N ASN A 22 -20.57 -5.35 -8.86
CA ASN A 22 -19.62 -6.21 -8.15
C ASN A 22 -19.09 -7.37 -9.03
N GLU A 23 -19.75 -7.70 -10.15
CA GLU A 23 -19.29 -8.73 -11.09
C GLU A 23 -18.04 -8.29 -11.85
N ASP A 24 -17.87 -7.00 -12.13
CA ASP A 24 -16.69 -6.46 -12.82
C ASP A 24 -15.41 -6.64 -11.98
N GLU A 25 -15.52 -6.46 -10.66
CA GLU A 25 -14.39 -6.66 -9.73
C GLU A 25 -14.00 -8.14 -9.67
N ILE A 26 -14.97 -9.05 -9.59
CA ILE A 26 -14.71 -10.50 -9.60
C ILE A 26 -14.05 -10.96 -10.90
N ILE A 27 -14.51 -10.44 -12.05
CA ILE A 27 -13.92 -10.76 -13.36
C ILE A 27 -12.48 -10.23 -13.43
N TYR A 28 -12.25 -9.01 -12.94
CA TYR A 28 -10.92 -8.41 -12.90
C TYR A 28 -9.94 -9.19 -12.02
N ASP A 29 -10.37 -9.57 -10.82
CA ASP A 29 -9.56 -10.37 -9.89
C ASP A 29 -9.20 -11.72 -10.50
N LYS A 30 -10.17 -12.40 -11.12
CA LYS A 30 -9.93 -13.66 -11.82
C LYS A 30 -8.94 -13.49 -12.98
N GLN A 31 -9.05 -12.39 -13.73
CA GLN A 31 -8.10 -12.10 -14.80
C GLN A 31 -6.68 -11.85 -14.26
N ILE A 32 -6.55 -11.15 -13.13
CA ILE A 32 -5.25 -10.97 -12.48
C ILE A 32 -4.69 -12.34 -12.07
N GLU A 33 -5.50 -13.20 -11.45
CA GLU A 33 -5.11 -14.55 -11.04
C GLU A 33 -4.58 -15.38 -12.21
N ASP A 34 -5.36 -15.49 -13.30
CA ASP A 34 -4.98 -16.22 -14.52
C ASP A 34 -3.69 -15.65 -15.14
N ASN A 35 -3.59 -14.31 -15.25
CA ASN A 35 -2.41 -13.65 -15.80
C ASN A 35 -1.18 -13.86 -14.92
N THR A 36 -1.33 -13.83 -13.59
CA THR A 36 -0.24 -14.01 -12.64
C THR A 36 0.30 -15.43 -12.72
N THR A 37 -0.58 -16.43 -12.74
CA THR A 37 -0.19 -17.84 -12.90
C THR A 37 0.57 -18.02 -14.22
N LYS A 38 0.00 -17.51 -15.33
CA LYS A 38 0.65 -17.60 -16.65
C LYS A 38 2.01 -16.92 -16.68
N ALA A 39 2.13 -15.73 -16.09
CA ALA A 39 3.37 -14.97 -16.03
C ALA A 39 4.46 -15.73 -15.27
N PHE A 40 4.09 -16.31 -14.11
CA PHE A 40 4.99 -17.12 -13.31
C PHE A 40 5.48 -18.35 -14.08
N ILE A 41 4.55 -19.10 -14.70
CA ILE A 41 4.89 -20.28 -15.49
C ILE A 41 5.79 -19.93 -16.67
N ASN A 42 5.46 -18.89 -17.43
CA ASN A 42 6.28 -18.43 -18.55
C ASN A 42 7.67 -17.99 -18.08
N CYS A 43 7.78 -17.35 -16.92
CA CYS A 43 9.07 -16.95 -16.35
C CYS A 43 9.94 -18.18 -16.06
N LEU A 44 9.37 -19.26 -15.51
CA LEU A 44 10.10 -20.49 -15.25
C LEU A 44 10.43 -21.27 -16.54
N GLU A 45 9.46 -21.42 -17.44
CA GLU A 45 9.59 -22.19 -18.69
C GLU A 45 10.59 -21.57 -19.67
N CYS A 46 10.59 -20.24 -19.81
CA CYS A 46 11.44 -19.54 -20.76
C CYS A 46 12.81 -19.14 -20.18
N SER A 47 13.09 -19.53 -18.94
CA SER A 47 14.39 -19.32 -18.28
C SER A 47 15.23 -20.61 -18.32
N SER A 48 16.45 -20.56 -17.80
CA SER A 48 17.26 -21.77 -17.65
C SER A 48 16.70 -22.67 -16.55
N GLU A 49 16.99 -23.97 -16.61
CA GLU A 49 16.58 -24.94 -15.58
C GLU A 49 17.11 -24.56 -14.17
N ASN A 50 18.19 -23.77 -14.10
CA ASN A 50 18.73 -23.26 -12.84
C ASN A 50 17.75 -22.37 -12.08
N LEU A 51 16.88 -21.61 -12.76
CA LEU A 51 15.88 -20.78 -12.09
C LEU A 51 14.83 -21.65 -11.39
N LEU A 52 14.35 -22.70 -12.08
CA LEU A 52 13.42 -23.65 -11.48
C LEU A 52 14.07 -24.41 -10.32
N ASN A 53 15.29 -24.92 -10.51
CA ASN A 53 16.01 -25.64 -9.45
C ASN A 53 16.22 -24.74 -8.24
N TYR A 54 16.63 -23.49 -8.44
CA TYR A 54 16.76 -22.51 -7.36
C TYR A 54 15.43 -22.27 -6.63
N PHE A 55 14.31 -22.16 -7.36
CA PHE A 55 12.98 -22.05 -6.77
C PHE A 55 12.62 -23.28 -5.93
N LEU A 56 12.80 -24.49 -6.47
CA LEU A 56 12.51 -25.74 -5.75
C LEU A 56 13.38 -25.86 -4.49
N ASP A 57 14.67 -25.56 -4.59
CA ASP A 57 15.61 -25.61 -3.46
C ASP A 57 15.25 -24.58 -2.38
N TYR A 58 14.94 -23.34 -2.77
CA TYR A 58 14.58 -22.27 -1.84
C TYR A 58 13.37 -22.65 -0.97
N PHE A 59 12.38 -23.31 -1.58
CA PHE A 59 11.16 -23.77 -0.90
C PHE A 59 11.22 -25.23 -0.41
N LYS A 60 12.38 -25.89 -0.53
CA LYS A 60 12.60 -27.29 -0.14
C LYS A 60 11.59 -28.25 -0.76
N ILE A 61 11.23 -28.02 -2.02
CA ILE A 61 10.31 -28.87 -2.77
C ILE A 61 11.09 -30.03 -3.37
N GLU A 62 10.95 -31.21 -2.77
CA GLU A 62 11.64 -32.41 -3.22
C GLU A 62 10.94 -33.04 -4.42
N ILE A 63 11.61 -33.04 -5.57
CA ILE A 63 11.14 -33.69 -6.80
C ILE A 63 12.15 -34.75 -7.22
N LYS A 64 11.66 -35.92 -7.63
CA LYS A 64 12.49 -36.97 -8.24
C LYS A 64 12.79 -36.59 -9.70
N ASN A 65 13.71 -35.63 -9.88
CA ASN A 65 14.00 -35.04 -11.17
C ASN A 65 15.09 -35.83 -11.93
N THR A 66 14.81 -36.21 -13.18
CA THR A 66 15.80 -36.80 -14.09
C THR A 66 15.74 -36.22 -15.51
N THR A 67 14.87 -35.24 -15.77
CA THR A 67 14.56 -34.77 -17.14
C THR A 67 14.04 -33.33 -17.15
N THR A 68 14.15 -32.69 -18.31
CA THR A 68 13.53 -31.38 -18.56
C THR A 68 12.02 -31.40 -18.27
N PRO A 69 11.52 -30.48 -17.42
CA PRO A 69 10.10 -30.42 -17.05
C PRO A 69 9.22 -29.89 -18.19
N GLN A 70 7.93 -30.25 -18.15
CA GLN A 70 6.90 -29.67 -19.00
C GLN A 70 5.99 -28.74 -18.20
N PHE A 71 5.69 -27.57 -18.77
CA PHE A 71 4.84 -26.57 -18.14
C PHE A 71 3.47 -26.54 -18.82
N LEU A 72 2.41 -26.67 -18.04
CA LEU A 72 1.04 -26.74 -18.54
C LEU A 72 0.15 -25.76 -17.79
N LEU A 73 -0.72 -25.05 -18.51
CA LEU A 73 -1.70 -24.12 -17.92
C LEU A 73 -3.10 -24.74 -17.92
N GLN A 74 -3.84 -24.46 -16.84
CA GLN A 74 -5.26 -24.78 -16.65
C GLN A 74 -5.64 -26.23 -16.98
N VAL A 75 -4.91 -27.19 -16.40
CA VAL A 75 -5.04 -28.63 -16.67
C VAL A 75 -6.28 -29.20 -16.00
N SER A 76 -7.16 -29.84 -16.78
CA SER A 76 -8.33 -30.54 -16.23
C SER A 76 -7.92 -31.88 -15.61
N ILE A 77 -8.33 -32.10 -14.36
CA ILE A 77 -8.24 -33.37 -13.65
C ILE A 77 -9.65 -33.87 -13.29
N VAL A 78 -9.78 -35.14 -12.89
CA VAL A 78 -11.08 -35.82 -12.71
C VAL A 78 -12.05 -35.05 -11.79
N LYS A 79 -11.54 -34.23 -10.85
CA LYS A 79 -12.36 -33.49 -9.87
C LYS A 79 -11.99 -32.01 -9.72
N GLY A 80 -11.30 -31.43 -10.70
CA GLY A 80 -10.86 -30.05 -10.59
C GLY A 80 -10.10 -29.56 -11.81
N ARG A 81 -9.68 -28.30 -11.73
CA ARG A 81 -8.83 -27.66 -12.73
C ARG A 81 -7.81 -26.77 -12.02
N PRO A 82 -6.67 -27.33 -11.57
CA PRO A 82 -5.56 -26.52 -11.10
C PRO A 82 -5.14 -25.50 -12.15
N ASP A 83 -4.67 -24.35 -11.70
CA ASP A 83 -4.34 -23.22 -12.58
C ASP A 83 -3.11 -23.51 -13.44
N ALA A 84 -2.17 -24.32 -12.94
CA ALA A 84 -1.02 -24.79 -13.70
C ALA A 84 -0.48 -26.13 -13.18
N VAL A 85 0.39 -26.76 -13.99
CA VAL A 85 1.14 -27.97 -13.64
C VAL A 85 2.57 -27.87 -14.15
N ILE A 86 3.54 -28.18 -13.30
CA ILE A 86 4.93 -28.46 -13.70
C ILE A 86 5.11 -29.98 -13.64
N LYS A 87 5.20 -30.61 -14.80
CA LYS A 87 5.23 -32.06 -14.96
C LYS A 87 6.65 -32.56 -15.16
N PHE A 88 7.02 -33.57 -14.36
CA PHE A 88 8.26 -34.34 -14.50
C PHE A 88 7.90 -35.78 -14.93
N VAL A 89 8.90 -36.64 -15.13
CA VAL A 89 8.66 -38.03 -15.57
C VAL A 89 7.85 -38.84 -14.56
N ASN A 90 8.15 -38.72 -13.25
CA ASN A 90 7.58 -39.57 -12.20
C ASN A 90 6.77 -38.81 -11.14
N SER A 91 6.56 -37.52 -11.34
CA SER A 91 5.92 -36.60 -10.38
C SER A 91 5.45 -35.33 -11.08
N SER A 92 4.49 -34.63 -10.48
CA SER A 92 4.02 -33.33 -10.96
C SER A 92 3.78 -32.38 -9.78
N ILE A 93 4.01 -31.10 -9.99
CA ILE A 93 3.59 -30.04 -9.07
C ILE A 93 2.34 -29.40 -9.67
N TYR A 94 1.19 -29.63 -9.05
CA TYR A 94 -0.06 -28.94 -9.39
C TYR A 94 -0.11 -27.63 -8.63
N ILE A 95 -0.48 -26.55 -9.30
CA ILE A 95 -0.46 -25.20 -8.73
C ILE A 95 -1.90 -24.68 -8.70
N GLU A 96 -2.33 -24.27 -7.52
CA GLU A 96 -3.50 -23.42 -7.32
C GLU A 96 -3.02 -22.04 -6.89
N ASN A 97 -3.46 -21.00 -7.59
CA ASN A 97 -3.13 -19.62 -7.30
C ASN A 97 -4.37 -18.88 -6.80
N LYS A 98 -4.22 -18.05 -5.77
CA LYS A 98 -5.27 -17.15 -5.27
C LYS A 98 -4.69 -15.77 -5.02
N VAL A 99 -5.15 -14.77 -5.79
CA VAL A 99 -4.66 -13.38 -5.64
C VAL A 99 -5.54 -12.58 -4.70
N SER A 100 -6.84 -12.48 -5.02
CA SER A 100 -7.83 -11.74 -4.23
C SER A 100 -8.90 -12.65 -3.64
N ALA A 101 -9.23 -13.76 -4.32
CA ALA A 101 -10.29 -14.66 -3.91
C ALA A 101 -9.87 -15.49 -2.68
N PRO A 102 -10.80 -15.76 -1.73
CA PRO A 102 -10.52 -16.63 -0.61
C PRO A 102 -10.23 -18.06 -1.07
N VAL A 103 -9.37 -18.76 -0.35
CA VAL A 103 -9.05 -20.16 -0.62
C VAL A 103 -10.25 -21.06 -0.31
N ASP A 104 -10.68 -21.84 -1.31
CA ASP A 104 -11.70 -22.89 -1.13
C ASP A 104 -11.03 -24.22 -0.73
N LYS A 105 -11.13 -24.55 0.56
CA LYS A 105 -10.61 -25.81 1.11
C LYS A 105 -11.21 -27.06 0.44
N THR A 106 -12.46 -26.99 -0.02
CA THR A 106 -13.13 -28.11 -0.71
C THR A 106 -12.48 -28.35 -2.07
N GLN A 107 -12.18 -27.27 -2.81
CA GLN A 107 -11.46 -27.33 -4.07
C GLN A 107 -10.08 -27.97 -3.90
N LEU A 108 -9.29 -27.52 -2.91
CA LEU A 108 -7.97 -28.10 -2.62
C LEU A 108 -8.04 -29.58 -2.25
N THR A 109 -9.03 -29.96 -1.43
CA THR A 109 -9.26 -31.37 -1.07
C THR A 109 -9.59 -32.23 -2.29
N ASN A 110 -10.33 -31.68 -3.25
CA ASN A 110 -10.65 -32.39 -4.49
C ASN A 110 -9.43 -32.56 -5.39
N HIS A 111 -8.56 -31.55 -5.47
CA HIS A 111 -7.28 -31.65 -6.17
C HIS A 111 -6.40 -32.75 -5.56
N LEU A 112 -6.22 -32.74 -4.23
CA LEU A 112 -5.44 -33.75 -3.50
C LEU A 112 -5.91 -35.18 -3.77
N LYS A 113 -7.23 -35.41 -3.80
CA LYS A 113 -7.80 -36.74 -4.09
C LYS A 113 -7.52 -37.25 -5.50
N ALA A 114 -7.15 -36.36 -6.43
CA ALA A 114 -6.83 -36.70 -7.81
C ALA A 114 -5.32 -36.85 -8.07
N LEU A 115 -4.48 -36.59 -7.06
CA LEU A 115 -3.02 -36.67 -7.18
C LEU A 115 -2.52 -38.11 -7.09
N ASN A 116 -1.43 -38.41 -7.80
CA ASN A 116 -0.67 -39.64 -7.59
C ASN A 116 0.23 -39.51 -6.36
N LYS A 117 0.75 -40.65 -5.88
CA LYS A 117 1.61 -40.72 -4.67
C LYS A 117 2.82 -39.78 -4.67
N ASN A 118 3.38 -39.45 -5.84
CA ASN A 118 4.55 -38.59 -5.96
C ASN A 118 4.20 -37.17 -6.45
N ASP A 119 2.92 -36.87 -6.64
CA ASP A 119 2.49 -35.54 -7.06
C ASP A 119 2.32 -34.64 -5.83
N LEU A 120 2.54 -33.34 -6.02
CA LEU A 120 2.42 -32.33 -4.98
C LEU A 120 1.36 -31.31 -5.38
N LEU A 121 0.65 -30.76 -4.40
CA LEU A 121 -0.19 -29.58 -4.57
C LEU A 121 0.51 -28.38 -3.93
N LEU A 122 0.77 -27.36 -4.73
CA LEU A 122 1.32 -26.07 -4.33
C LEU A 122 0.20 -25.02 -4.37
N LEU A 123 -0.12 -24.46 -3.21
CA LEU A 123 -0.98 -23.28 -3.09
C LEU A 123 -0.11 -22.03 -3.03
N ILE A 124 -0.33 -21.11 -3.96
CA ILE A 124 0.27 -19.77 -3.98
C ILE A 124 -0.81 -18.74 -3.67
N THR A 125 -0.66 -17.96 -2.61
CA THR A 125 -1.65 -16.93 -2.23
C THR A 125 -1.02 -15.63 -1.75
N ASN A 126 -1.77 -14.53 -1.78
CA ASN A 126 -1.33 -13.27 -1.15
C ASN A 126 -1.79 -13.17 0.33
N ASN A 127 -2.77 -13.96 0.75
CA ASN A 127 -3.33 -13.87 2.10
C ASN A 127 -2.62 -14.83 3.07
N ILE A 128 -1.89 -14.27 4.03
CA ILE A 128 -1.15 -15.02 5.06
C ILE A 128 -2.08 -15.85 5.95
N GLN A 129 -3.34 -15.42 6.11
CA GLN A 129 -4.31 -16.13 6.94
C GLN A 129 -4.76 -17.46 6.32
N ASP A 130 -4.62 -17.63 5.00
CA ASP A 130 -5.00 -18.86 4.32
C ASP A 130 -4.16 -20.06 4.79
N ASN A 131 -2.96 -19.83 5.33
CA ASN A 131 -2.13 -20.88 5.91
C ASN A 131 -2.88 -21.63 7.05
N GLU A 132 -3.62 -20.89 7.89
CA GLU A 132 -4.43 -21.49 8.95
C GLU A 132 -5.61 -22.30 8.41
N THR A 133 -6.14 -21.91 7.24
CA THR A 133 -7.25 -22.61 6.57
C THR A 133 -6.82 -23.97 6.02
N VAL A 134 -5.56 -24.09 5.60
CA VAL A 134 -5.03 -25.26 4.89
C VAL A 134 -4.03 -26.10 5.69
N LYS A 135 -3.73 -25.72 6.94
CA LYS A 135 -2.71 -26.37 7.79
C LYS A 135 -2.87 -27.88 8.00
N ASP A 136 -4.09 -28.40 7.83
CA ASP A 136 -4.42 -29.82 7.96
C ASP A 136 -4.43 -30.57 6.62
N LEU A 137 -4.13 -29.88 5.52
CA LEU A 137 -3.95 -30.47 4.20
C LEU A 137 -2.48 -30.74 3.93
N ASP A 138 -2.20 -31.85 3.25
CA ASP A 138 -0.85 -32.20 2.78
C ASP A 138 -0.51 -31.41 1.51
N ILE A 139 -0.31 -30.10 1.66
CA ILE A 139 0.01 -29.17 0.58
C ILE A 139 1.22 -28.34 0.92
N ILE A 140 1.88 -27.82 -0.11
CA ILE A 140 2.89 -26.78 0.03
C ILE A 140 2.19 -25.43 -0.04
N TYR A 141 2.36 -24.61 0.99
CA TYR A 141 1.84 -23.24 1.04
C TYR A 141 2.99 -22.25 0.81
N ILE A 142 2.81 -21.35 -0.15
CA ILE A 142 3.76 -20.27 -0.43
C ILE A 142 2.98 -18.97 -0.63
N ASN A 143 3.53 -17.85 -0.17
CA ASN A 143 2.97 -16.54 -0.50
C ASN A 143 3.71 -15.83 -1.65
N TRP A 144 3.00 -14.96 -2.38
CA TRP A 144 3.59 -14.23 -3.50
C TRP A 144 4.78 -13.33 -3.11
N ASN A 145 4.81 -12.79 -1.87
CA ASN A 145 5.96 -12.02 -1.40
C ASN A 145 7.21 -12.90 -1.24
N GLU A 146 7.05 -14.17 -0.83
CA GLU A 146 8.14 -15.14 -0.73
C GLU A 146 8.66 -15.53 -2.10
N ILE A 147 7.77 -15.71 -3.09
CA ILE A 147 8.18 -15.95 -4.48
C ILE A 147 8.97 -14.74 -5.00
N TYR A 148 8.48 -13.52 -4.78
CA TYR A 148 9.19 -12.31 -5.16
C TYR A 148 10.60 -12.26 -4.54
N ARG A 149 10.74 -12.53 -3.23
CA ARG A 149 12.05 -12.57 -2.54
C ARG A 149 12.97 -13.66 -3.09
N CYS A 150 12.44 -14.86 -3.29
CA CYS A 150 13.16 -15.98 -3.88
C CYS A 150 13.76 -15.54 -5.21
N LEU A 151 12.91 -15.14 -6.15
CA LEU A 151 13.31 -14.84 -7.52
C LEU A 151 14.19 -13.58 -7.62
N LYS A 152 13.99 -12.57 -6.76
CA LYS A 152 14.83 -11.37 -6.71
C LYS A 152 16.29 -11.67 -6.30
N ASN A 153 16.50 -12.69 -5.48
CA ASN A 153 17.83 -13.08 -5.01
C ASN A 153 18.55 -14.04 -5.98
N TYR A 154 17.85 -14.53 -7.00
CA TYR A 154 18.46 -15.38 -8.03
C TYR A 154 19.37 -14.56 -8.95
N ILE A 155 20.52 -15.13 -9.32
CA ILE A 155 21.48 -14.52 -10.24
C ILE A 155 21.27 -15.12 -11.65
N PRO A 156 20.77 -14.33 -12.62
CA PRO A 156 20.54 -14.84 -13.97
C PRO A 156 21.82 -15.29 -14.66
N THR A 157 21.72 -16.41 -15.38
CA THR A 157 22.79 -17.03 -16.16
C THR A 157 23.06 -16.32 -17.49
N ASN A 158 22.04 -15.63 -18.03
CA ASN A 158 22.13 -14.97 -19.32
C ASN A 158 21.21 -13.73 -19.41
N ARG A 159 21.39 -12.94 -20.48
CA ARG A 159 20.66 -11.67 -20.68
C ARG A 159 19.15 -11.86 -20.86
N ASN A 160 18.71 -12.93 -21.52
CA ASN A 160 17.28 -13.16 -21.77
C ASN A 160 16.56 -13.55 -20.49
N GLU A 161 17.14 -14.47 -19.72
CA GLU A 161 16.65 -14.85 -18.37
C GLU A 161 16.58 -13.62 -17.45
N LYS A 162 17.64 -12.80 -17.44
CA LYS A 162 17.65 -11.54 -16.68
C LYS A 162 16.48 -10.64 -17.07
N PHE A 163 16.27 -10.44 -18.37
CA PHE A 163 15.18 -9.61 -18.87
C PHE A 163 13.81 -10.16 -18.45
N LEU A 164 13.56 -11.45 -18.63
CA LEU A 164 12.30 -12.11 -18.25
C LEU A 164 12.04 -11.97 -16.75
N LEU A 165 13.04 -12.27 -15.93
CA LEU A 165 12.95 -12.16 -14.48
C LEU A 165 12.66 -10.72 -14.03
N GLU A 166 13.38 -9.74 -14.58
CA GLU A 166 13.12 -8.32 -14.28
C GLU A 166 11.69 -7.91 -14.69
N GLN A 167 11.20 -8.36 -15.85
CA GLN A 167 9.80 -8.11 -16.23
C GLN A 167 8.83 -8.78 -15.26
N PHE A 168 9.07 -10.02 -14.84
CA PHE A 168 8.17 -10.71 -13.92
C PHE A 168 8.14 -10.04 -12.53
N LEU A 169 9.30 -9.67 -11.98
CA LEU A 169 9.37 -8.94 -10.71
C LEU A 169 8.68 -7.59 -10.78
N ASN A 170 8.89 -6.82 -11.85
CA ASN A 170 8.19 -5.55 -12.09
C ASN A 170 6.66 -5.77 -12.19
N TYR A 171 6.23 -6.86 -12.83
CA TYR A 171 4.82 -7.22 -12.90
C TYR A 171 4.23 -7.45 -11.51
N LEU A 172 4.90 -8.24 -10.65
CA LEU A 172 4.46 -8.49 -9.28
C LEU A 172 4.37 -7.19 -8.45
N GLU A 173 5.31 -6.26 -8.65
CA GLU A 173 5.26 -4.93 -8.04
C GLU A 173 4.03 -4.13 -8.49
N VAL A 174 3.73 -4.16 -9.79
CA VAL A 174 2.59 -3.45 -10.38
C VAL A 174 1.27 -3.89 -9.77
N ILE A 175 1.06 -5.20 -9.65
CA ILE A 175 -0.19 -5.78 -9.15
C ILE A 175 -0.23 -5.92 -7.62
N GLY A 176 0.80 -5.44 -6.91
CA GLY A 176 0.82 -5.42 -5.44
C GLY A 176 1.13 -6.76 -4.78
N LEU A 177 1.72 -7.71 -5.52
CA LEU A 177 2.12 -9.04 -5.06
C LEU A 177 3.58 -9.14 -4.61
N SER A 178 4.36 -8.08 -4.78
CA SER A 178 5.72 -7.95 -4.22
C SER A 178 5.70 -7.38 -2.80
N GLU A 179 6.78 -7.53 -2.04
CA GLU A 179 6.96 -6.75 -0.81
C GLU A 179 7.08 -5.23 -1.08
N PHE A 180 6.96 -4.41 -0.03
CA PHE A 180 7.17 -2.97 -0.17
C PHE A 180 8.66 -2.69 -0.31
N THR A 181 9.05 -2.15 -1.47
CA THR A 181 10.44 -1.88 -1.83
C THR A 181 10.85 -0.42 -1.69
N GLY A 182 9.98 0.43 -1.13
CA GLY A 182 10.20 1.86 -1.02
C GLY A 182 9.59 2.66 -2.18
N PHE A 183 9.92 3.94 -2.22
CA PHE A 183 9.58 4.88 -3.29
C PHE A 183 10.85 5.21 -4.11
N SER A 184 10.76 4.93 -5.40
CA SER A 184 11.72 5.25 -6.45
C SER A 184 11.42 6.62 -7.05
N ASN A 185 12.33 7.18 -7.87
CA ASN A 185 12.07 8.43 -8.60
C ASN A 185 10.90 8.33 -9.58
N ASP A 186 10.69 7.15 -10.18
CA ASP A 186 9.60 6.92 -11.13
C ASP A 186 8.22 7.09 -10.44
N ASP A 187 8.15 6.84 -9.12
CA ASP A 187 6.93 7.04 -8.31
C ASP A 187 6.56 8.54 -8.20
N PHE A 188 7.54 9.43 -8.18
CA PHE A 188 7.34 10.88 -8.18
C PHE A 188 7.11 11.42 -9.60
N ASP A 189 7.78 10.85 -10.60
CA ASP A 189 7.61 11.21 -12.01
C ASP A 189 6.21 10.89 -12.54
N PHE A 190 5.47 10.01 -11.87
CA PHE A 190 4.05 9.79 -12.13
C PHE A 190 3.24 11.08 -12.13
N PHE A 191 3.47 11.97 -11.17
CA PHE A 191 2.73 13.24 -11.01
C PHE A 191 3.09 14.28 -12.07
N ILE A 192 4.23 14.13 -12.74
CA ILE A 192 4.69 15.00 -13.82
C ILE A 192 4.18 14.48 -15.16
N ASN A 193 4.32 13.16 -15.39
CA ASN A 193 4.07 12.56 -16.69
C ASN A 193 2.65 12.00 -16.85
N ASN A 194 1.91 11.80 -15.75
CA ASN A 194 0.56 11.23 -15.72
C ASN A 194 0.41 9.95 -16.56
N ILE A 195 1.37 9.03 -16.39
CA ILE A 195 1.34 7.72 -17.04
C ILE A 195 0.21 6.92 -16.39
N GLU A 196 -0.98 6.87 -17.01
CA GLU A 196 -2.19 6.20 -16.44
C GLU A 196 -1.89 4.75 -16.03
N ASP A 197 -1.05 4.09 -16.81
CA ASP A 197 -0.51 2.76 -16.61
C ASP A 197 0.30 2.59 -15.30
N TYR A 198 0.93 3.65 -14.81
CA TYR A 198 1.68 3.63 -13.55
C TYR A 198 0.78 3.80 -12.31
N LYS A 199 -0.46 4.26 -12.51
CA LYS A 199 -1.42 4.55 -11.44
C LYS A 199 -1.69 3.39 -10.49
N PRO A 200 -1.86 2.12 -10.95
CA PRO A 200 -2.03 0.99 -10.04
C PRO A 200 -0.78 0.74 -9.18
N ILE A 201 0.42 0.94 -9.74
CA ILE A 201 1.70 0.73 -9.05
C ILE A 201 1.81 1.67 -7.85
N ILE A 202 1.67 2.97 -8.10
CA ILE A 202 1.80 3.99 -7.06
C ILE A 202 0.68 3.88 -6.02
N ARG A 203 -0.54 3.50 -6.45
CA ARG A 203 -1.67 3.21 -5.56
C ARG A 203 -1.35 2.06 -4.61
N ASN A 204 -0.85 0.95 -5.14
CA ASN A 204 -0.51 -0.23 -4.35
C ASN A 204 0.66 0.05 -3.40
N LYS A 205 1.68 0.79 -3.86
CA LYS A 205 2.82 1.17 -3.01
C LYS A 205 2.41 2.07 -1.84
N ILE A 206 1.63 3.13 -2.07
CA ILE A 206 1.19 4.01 -0.97
C ILE A 206 0.30 3.27 0.01
N GLU A 207 -0.59 2.41 -0.47
CA GLU A 207 -1.46 1.58 0.37
C GLU A 207 -0.66 0.59 1.21
N LYS A 208 0.29 -0.11 0.59
CA LYS A 208 1.15 -1.08 1.29
C LYS A 208 2.02 -0.39 2.33
N PHE A 209 2.66 0.73 1.98
CA PHE A 209 3.43 1.53 2.91
C PHE A 209 2.58 2.01 4.09
N ALA A 210 1.42 2.59 3.83
CA ALA A 210 0.55 3.11 4.87
C ALA A 210 -0.01 2.02 5.79
N ASN A 211 -0.35 0.85 5.25
CA ASN A 211 -0.74 -0.30 6.07
C ASN A 211 0.42 -0.82 6.93
N LEU A 212 1.64 -0.93 6.39
CA LEU A 212 2.82 -1.33 7.18
C LEU A 212 3.11 -0.35 8.31
N VAL A 213 3.01 0.96 8.03
CA VAL A 213 3.11 1.99 9.08
C VAL A 213 2.01 1.79 10.11
N TYR A 214 0.75 1.67 9.68
CA TYR A 214 -0.39 1.47 10.57
C TYR A 214 -0.24 0.25 11.48
N GLU A 215 0.12 -0.92 10.93
CA GLU A 215 0.27 -2.15 11.71
C GLU A 215 1.36 -2.03 12.77
N SER A 216 2.41 -1.24 12.50
CA SER A 216 3.50 -0.98 13.43
C SER A 216 3.17 0.00 14.57
N LEU A 217 2.04 0.73 14.49
CA LEU A 217 1.62 1.70 15.50
C LEU A 217 1.23 1.05 16.83
N ASN A 218 1.40 1.80 17.91
CA ASN A 218 0.91 1.42 19.24
C ASN A 218 -0.61 1.17 19.26
N HIS A 219 -1.04 0.21 20.10
CA HIS A 219 -2.44 -0.20 20.24
C HIS A 219 -3.37 0.97 20.61
N GLU A 220 -2.90 1.91 21.44
CA GLU A 220 -3.65 3.13 21.81
C GLU A 220 -4.14 3.88 20.56
N ILE A 221 -3.26 4.14 19.59
CA ILE A 221 -3.61 4.84 18.34
C ILE A 221 -4.53 3.99 17.48
N LYS A 222 -4.21 2.71 17.29
CA LYS A 222 -5.00 1.78 16.46
C LYS A 222 -6.43 1.64 16.97
N SER A 223 -6.64 1.68 18.29
CA SER A 223 -7.96 1.57 18.91
C SER A 223 -8.89 2.76 18.60
N VAL A 224 -8.32 3.94 18.33
CA VAL A 224 -9.05 5.18 18.06
C VAL A 224 -9.21 5.41 16.56
N TYR A 225 -8.14 5.19 15.80
CA TYR A 225 -8.07 5.45 14.35
C TYR A 225 -8.17 4.15 13.56
N ILE A 226 -9.35 3.54 13.59
CA ILE A 226 -9.59 2.22 12.98
C ILE A 226 -9.90 2.24 11.48
N ASP A 227 -10.30 3.39 10.94
CA ASP A 227 -10.79 3.50 9.57
C ASP A 227 -9.65 3.96 8.66
N LYS A 228 -9.46 3.24 7.55
CA LYS A 228 -8.35 3.41 6.62
C LYS A 228 -8.92 3.71 5.24
N HIS A 229 -8.42 4.75 4.59
CA HIS A 229 -9.00 5.20 3.34
C HIS A 229 -7.95 5.74 2.38
N LEU A 230 -7.82 5.06 1.24
CA LEU A 230 -7.03 5.54 0.11
C LEU A 230 -7.85 6.51 -0.73
N GLY A 231 -7.29 7.70 -0.96
CA GLY A 231 -7.90 8.74 -1.77
C GLY A 231 -8.17 8.30 -3.20
N ILE A 232 -9.22 8.88 -3.80
CA ILE A 232 -9.52 8.68 -5.22
C ILE A 232 -8.46 9.40 -6.05
N ILE A 233 -7.79 8.65 -6.92
CA ILE A 233 -6.79 9.20 -7.83
C ILE A 233 -7.53 9.77 -9.06
N SER A 234 -7.48 11.09 -9.22
CA SER A 234 -8.07 11.79 -10.37
C SER A 234 -7.35 11.41 -11.68
N LYS A 235 -7.86 11.92 -12.82
CA LYS A 235 -7.22 11.72 -14.14
C LYS A 235 -5.86 12.42 -14.23
N ASN A 236 -5.75 13.62 -13.65
CA ASN A 236 -4.51 14.37 -13.51
C ASN A 236 -4.24 14.54 -12.02
N PRO A 237 -3.71 13.51 -11.34
CA PRO A 237 -3.44 13.60 -9.92
C PRO A 237 -2.27 14.54 -9.67
N GLU A 238 -2.50 15.56 -8.84
CA GLU A 238 -1.41 16.34 -8.25
C GLU A 238 -0.78 15.57 -7.07
N VAL A 239 -1.55 14.64 -6.50
CA VAL A 239 -1.25 14.00 -5.23
C VAL A 239 -2.05 12.71 -5.05
N ILE A 240 -1.46 11.73 -4.35
CA ILE A 240 -2.15 10.56 -3.83
C ILE A 240 -1.95 10.53 -2.31
N TRP A 241 -3.01 10.20 -1.57
CA TRP A 241 -2.96 10.18 -0.12
C TRP A 241 -3.72 8.99 0.46
N PHE A 242 -3.27 8.54 1.63
CA PHE A 242 -3.88 7.52 2.45
C PHE A 242 -4.18 8.10 3.84
N GLY A 243 -5.45 8.09 4.23
CA GLY A 243 -5.91 8.60 5.51
C GLY A 243 -6.15 7.50 6.54
N ILE A 244 -5.63 7.69 7.75
CA ILE A 244 -5.88 6.88 8.94
C ILE A 244 -6.74 7.72 9.89
N ARG A 245 -8.03 7.37 10.01
CA ARG A 245 -9.06 8.21 10.61
C ARG A 245 -9.87 7.46 11.66
N LYS A 246 -10.56 8.22 12.51
CA LYS A 246 -11.55 7.67 13.43
C LYS A 246 -12.71 7.02 12.68
N ASN A 247 -13.49 6.18 13.37
CA ASN A 247 -14.70 5.59 12.81
C ASN A 247 -15.69 6.68 12.35
N GLN A 248 -15.91 6.80 11.03
CA GLN A 248 -16.76 7.84 10.45
C GLN A 248 -18.26 7.68 10.77
N LYS A 249 -18.68 6.50 11.23
CA LYS A 249 -20.06 6.22 11.65
C LYS A 249 -20.38 6.80 13.03
N LEU A 250 -19.36 7.07 13.86
CA LEU A 250 -19.55 7.66 15.18
C LEU A 250 -19.82 9.17 15.09
N LYS A 251 -20.66 9.66 16.00
CA LYS A 251 -20.88 11.09 16.21
C LYS A 251 -19.76 11.67 17.09
N ASP A 252 -18.55 11.77 16.52
CA ASP A 252 -17.41 12.42 17.16
C ASP A 252 -17.14 13.78 16.48
N VAL A 253 -16.92 14.83 17.29
CA VAL A 253 -16.57 16.18 16.81
C VAL A 253 -15.21 16.21 16.11
N PHE A 254 -14.31 15.29 16.45
CA PHE A 254 -12.96 15.14 15.91
C PHE A 254 -12.86 14.07 14.83
N LYS A 255 -13.96 13.47 14.37
CA LYS A 255 -13.91 12.36 13.40
C LYS A 255 -13.21 12.68 12.08
N HIS A 256 -13.06 13.97 11.76
CA HIS A 256 -12.37 14.43 10.57
C HIS A 256 -10.91 14.82 10.82
N CYS A 257 -10.44 14.82 12.08
CA CYS A 257 -9.02 14.81 12.39
C CYS A 257 -8.48 13.41 12.08
N ASN A 258 -7.31 13.35 11.45
CA ASN A 258 -6.75 12.11 10.94
C ASN A 258 -5.24 12.25 10.74
N PHE A 259 -4.57 11.11 10.56
CA PHE A 259 -3.23 11.06 9.99
C PHE A 259 -3.33 10.84 8.49
N THR A 260 -2.46 11.47 7.72
CA THR A 260 -2.39 11.34 6.27
C THR A 260 -0.95 11.03 5.87
N ILE A 261 -0.80 10.01 5.03
CA ILE A 261 0.43 9.74 4.27
C ILE A 261 0.14 10.15 2.83
N GLU A 262 0.93 11.05 2.29
CA GLU A 262 0.69 11.72 1.01
C GLU A 262 1.95 11.73 0.15
N ILE A 263 1.82 11.49 -1.15
CA ILE A 263 2.92 11.59 -2.11
C ILE A 263 2.50 12.45 -3.30
N ASP A 264 3.40 13.33 -3.74
CA ASP A 264 3.28 14.15 -4.95
C ASP A 264 4.59 14.12 -5.76
N ALA A 265 4.75 15.05 -6.71
CA ALA A 265 5.95 15.14 -7.55
C ALA A 265 7.26 15.44 -6.77
N ASP A 266 7.15 16.03 -5.58
CA ASP A 266 8.27 16.63 -4.87
C ASP A 266 8.66 15.87 -3.60
N ALA A 267 7.69 15.26 -2.91
CA ALA A 267 7.95 14.65 -1.61
C ALA A 267 6.89 13.63 -1.18
N LEU A 268 7.31 12.77 -0.25
CA LEU A 268 6.44 12.00 0.62
C LEU A 268 6.22 12.81 1.91
N ARG A 269 4.95 13.01 2.30
CA ARG A 269 4.56 13.75 3.50
C ARG A 269 3.78 12.81 4.42
N ILE A 270 4.05 12.93 5.71
CA ILE A 270 3.33 12.21 6.76
C ILE A 270 2.93 13.29 7.75
N TYR A 271 1.63 13.49 7.93
CA TYR A 271 1.13 14.59 8.76
C TYR A 271 -0.24 14.34 9.34
N THR A 272 -0.52 15.08 10.40
CA THR A 272 -1.82 15.14 11.04
C THR A 272 -2.63 16.29 10.48
N VAL A 273 -3.91 16.02 10.21
CA VAL A 273 -4.88 17.00 9.75
C VAL A 273 -5.78 17.40 10.93
N ILE A 274 -5.78 18.68 11.31
CA ILE A 274 -6.78 19.24 12.21
C ILE A 274 -7.66 20.19 11.42
N ARG A 275 -8.97 19.91 11.41
CA ARG A 275 -9.90 20.62 10.56
C ARG A 275 -11.29 20.71 11.19
N ASP A 276 -12.06 21.66 10.66
CA ASP A 276 -13.47 21.97 10.91
C ASP A 276 -13.72 23.11 11.88
N GLY A 277 -14.60 23.99 11.40
CA GLY A 277 -15.08 25.16 12.11
C GLY A 277 -14.12 26.36 12.09
N LYS A 278 -14.45 27.34 12.93
CA LYS A 278 -13.69 28.57 13.15
C LYS A 278 -13.25 28.63 14.62
N TYR A 279 -12.32 29.53 14.94
CA TYR A 279 -11.75 29.69 16.28
C TYR A 279 -12.79 29.91 17.40
N ASN A 280 -13.95 30.48 17.08
CA ASN A 280 -15.03 30.77 18.02
C ASN A 280 -16.12 29.68 18.11
N GLN A 281 -15.97 28.55 17.42
CA GLN A 281 -16.97 27.49 17.35
C GLN A 281 -16.64 26.30 18.26
N LYS A 282 -17.64 25.46 18.58
CA LYS A 282 -17.45 24.16 19.26
C LYS A 282 -17.12 23.05 18.26
N LYS A 283 -16.05 23.28 17.49
CA LYS A 283 -15.52 22.40 16.43
C LYS A 283 -14.00 22.30 16.61
N PRO A 284 -13.31 21.31 16.02
CA PRO A 284 -11.91 21.04 16.34
C PRO A 284 -11.00 22.28 16.33
N ILE A 285 -11.11 23.16 15.33
CA ILE A 285 -10.33 24.42 15.30
C ILE A 285 -10.61 25.33 16.49
N GLY A 286 -11.89 25.52 16.84
CA GLY A 286 -12.25 26.39 17.96
C GLY A 286 -11.97 25.78 19.33
N ILE A 287 -11.99 24.45 19.42
CA ILE A 287 -11.54 23.71 20.61
C ILE A 287 -10.02 23.87 20.76
N LEU A 288 -9.26 23.61 19.69
CA LEU A 288 -7.81 23.79 19.68
C LEU A 288 -7.41 25.20 20.10
N TYR A 289 -8.01 26.23 19.48
CA TYR A 289 -7.74 27.62 19.79
C TYR A 289 -7.91 27.94 21.28
N LYS A 290 -9.03 27.49 21.88
CA LYS A 290 -9.30 27.71 23.31
C LYS A 290 -8.33 26.96 24.19
N LYS A 291 -7.98 25.72 23.84
CA LYS A 291 -7.02 24.91 24.59
C LYS A 291 -5.62 25.51 24.56
N ILE A 292 -5.11 25.91 23.39
CA ILE A 292 -3.82 26.59 23.28
C ILE A 292 -3.83 27.85 24.16
N LYS A 293 -4.89 28.66 24.09
CA LYS A 293 -5.00 29.87 24.90
C LYS A 293 -5.00 29.60 26.41
N ASN A 294 -5.64 28.53 26.85
CA ASN A 294 -5.78 28.21 28.27
C ASN A 294 -4.60 27.41 28.83
N ASN A 295 -3.90 26.65 27.99
CA ASN A 295 -2.80 25.75 28.34
C ASN A 295 -1.57 26.09 27.49
N TYR A 296 -1.18 27.37 27.53
CA TYR A 296 -0.17 27.95 26.63
C TYR A 296 1.18 27.24 26.74
N ASP A 297 1.74 27.18 27.96
CA ASP A 297 3.05 26.58 28.23
C ASP A 297 3.09 25.08 27.93
N GLU A 298 1.97 24.39 28.16
CA GLU A 298 1.82 22.96 27.84
C GLU A 298 1.90 22.74 26.33
N PHE A 299 1.16 23.53 25.55
CA PHE A 299 1.19 23.42 24.09
C PHE A 299 2.54 23.84 23.51
N LEU A 300 3.16 24.87 24.06
CA LEU A 300 4.51 25.28 23.70
C LEU A 300 5.54 24.16 23.94
N SER A 301 5.49 23.54 25.13
CA SER A 301 6.36 22.42 25.50
C SER A 301 6.11 21.21 24.60
N LEU A 302 4.85 20.96 24.25
CA LEU A 302 4.47 19.92 23.30
C LEU A 302 5.10 20.15 21.93
N LEU A 303 4.99 21.36 21.36
CA LEU A 303 5.61 21.67 20.06
C LEU A 303 7.14 21.58 20.12
N LYS A 304 7.76 22.03 21.22
CA LYS A 304 9.21 21.90 21.46
C LYS A 304 9.67 20.44 21.59
N SER A 305 8.78 19.52 21.93
CA SER A 305 9.08 18.09 22.04
C SER A 305 9.06 17.34 20.71
N LEU A 306 8.57 17.96 19.63
CA LEU A 306 8.57 17.40 18.30
C LEU A 306 9.94 17.57 17.64
N ASP A 307 10.28 16.70 16.69
CA ASP A 307 11.52 16.80 15.92
C ASP A 307 11.57 18.13 15.13
N ASN A 308 12.73 18.78 15.08
CA ASN A 308 12.89 20.10 14.47
C ASN A 308 12.62 20.13 12.96
N LYS A 309 12.58 18.96 12.31
CA LYS A 309 12.24 18.82 10.88
C LYS A 309 10.75 18.94 10.59
N TYR A 310 9.92 19.02 11.62
CA TYR A 310 8.49 19.14 11.45
C TYR A 310 8.10 20.49 10.87
N PHE A 311 7.05 20.47 10.06
CA PHE A 311 6.36 21.66 9.62
C PHE A 311 5.01 21.81 10.33
N PHE A 312 4.55 23.05 10.40
CA PHE A 312 3.21 23.42 10.85
C PHE A 312 2.61 24.36 9.80
N ASN A 313 1.77 23.80 8.94
CA ASN A 313 1.09 24.51 7.87
C ASN A 313 -0.30 24.94 8.32
N ILE A 314 -0.61 26.21 8.12
CA ILE A 314 -1.94 26.76 8.34
C ILE A 314 -2.48 27.23 7.01
N SER A 315 -3.59 26.65 6.60
CA SER A 315 -4.24 26.92 5.33
C SER A 315 -5.63 27.50 5.53
N LYS A 316 -6.06 28.33 4.58
CA LYS A 316 -7.46 28.71 4.43
C LYS A 316 -8.18 27.59 3.66
N ARG A 317 -9.25 27.03 4.23
CA ARG A 317 -10.11 26.08 3.52
C ARG A 317 -11.17 26.83 2.73
N VAL A 318 -11.30 26.53 1.45
CA VAL A 318 -12.34 27.07 0.56
C VAL A 318 -13.05 25.93 -0.18
N PRO A 319 -14.34 26.07 -0.53
CA PRO A 319 -15.01 25.03 -1.30
C PRO A 319 -14.41 24.91 -2.71
N LYS A 320 -14.22 23.68 -3.23
CA LYS A 320 -13.84 23.49 -4.66
C LYS A 320 -14.98 23.92 -5.58
N THR A 321 -16.21 23.62 -5.19
CA THR A 321 -17.44 23.96 -5.91
C THR A 321 -18.52 24.44 -4.94
N GLY A 322 -19.39 25.35 -5.39
CA GLY A 322 -20.49 25.87 -4.58
C GLY A 322 -20.05 26.78 -3.42
N LYS A 323 -20.96 26.99 -2.45
CA LYS A 323 -20.75 27.95 -1.34
C LYS A 323 -20.34 27.31 -0.01
N THR A 324 -20.52 26.00 0.15
CA THR A 324 -20.31 25.31 1.43
C THR A 324 -19.07 24.42 1.40
N ILE A 325 -18.20 24.56 2.40
CA ILE A 325 -17.07 23.66 2.61
C ILE A 325 -17.61 22.32 3.11
N ARG A 326 -17.27 21.23 2.41
CA ARG A 326 -17.60 19.85 2.80
C ARG A 326 -16.34 18.99 2.65
N PRO A 327 -16.17 17.93 3.47
CA PRO A 327 -15.11 16.95 3.24
C PRO A 327 -15.10 16.48 1.79
N GLY A 328 -13.92 16.51 1.15
CA GLY A 328 -13.75 16.14 -0.27
C GLY A 328 -14.05 17.26 -1.29
N ASN A 329 -14.85 18.26 -0.92
CA ASN A 329 -15.15 19.44 -1.74
C ASN A 329 -14.39 20.68 -1.24
N GLU A 330 -13.12 20.54 -0.88
CA GLU A 330 -12.31 21.64 -0.33
C GLU A 330 -10.95 21.77 -1.00
N LYS A 331 -10.54 23.01 -1.22
CA LYS A 331 -9.18 23.42 -1.60
C LYS A 331 -8.54 24.09 -0.39
N TRP A 332 -7.28 23.77 -0.17
CA TRP A 332 -6.48 24.29 0.94
C TRP A 332 -5.48 25.29 0.37
N ILE A 333 -5.60 26.55 0.78
CA ILE A 333 -4.71 27.62 0.32
C ILE A 333 -3.75 27.93 1.47
N LEU A 334 -2.50 27.50 1.35
CA LEU A 334 -1.47 27.76 2.36
C LEU A 334 -1.39 29.26 2.67
N GLN A 335 -1.49 29.61 3.95
CA GLN A 335 -1.38 30.98 4.44
C GLN A 335 -0.07 31.20 5.18
N SER A 336 0.38 30.18 5.90
CA SER A 336 1.64 30.19 6.64
C SER A 336 2.19 28.79 6.75
N MET A 337 3.52 28.69 6.70
CA MET A 337 4.29 27.50 7.02
C MET A 337 5.31 27.87 8.08
N LEU A 338 5.31 27.16 9.19
CA LEU A 338 6.29 27.32 10.27
C LEU A 338 7.13 26.05 10.32
N THR A 339 8.45 26.19 10.37
CA THR A 339 9.37 25.10 10.70
C THR A 339 9.51 25.02 12.21
N LEU A 340 9.47 23.82 12.79
CA LEU A 340 9.57 23.66 14.25
C LEU A 340 11.00 23.72 14.80
N GLU A 341 11.94 24.30 14.04
CA GLU A 341 13.34 24.47 14.47
C GLU A 341 13.50 25.47 15.61
N ILE A 342 12.73 26.56 15.59
CA ILE A 342 12.75 27.59 16.61
C ILE A 342 11.32 27.85 17.04
N ILE A 343 10.94 27.31 18.20
CA ILE A 343 9.62 27.51 18.79
C ILE A 343 9.75 28.36 20.04
N THR A 344 9.14 29.54 19.98
CA THR A 344 9.09 30.54 21.05
C THR A 344 7.65 30.92 21.37
N ASP A 345 7.46 31.75 22.39
CA ASP A 345 6.16 32.30 22.79
C ASP A 345 5.51 33.05 21.60
N GLU A 346 6.30 33.84 20.87
CA GLU A 346 5.83 34.56 19.68
C GLU A 346 5.26 33.63 18.61
N THR A 347 5.73 32.38 18.56
CA THR A 347 5.21 31.37 17.63
C THR A 347 3.77 30.97 17.98
N ILE A 348 3.48 30.79 19.27
CA ILE A 348 2.15 30.43 19.75
C ILE A 348 1.19 31.61 19.58
N ASP A 349 1.64 32.83 19.90
CA ASP A 349 0.86 34.04 19.68
C ASP A 349 0.52 34.23 18.21
N TYR A 350 1.50 34.03 17.32
CA TYR A 350 1.29 34.09 15.88
C TYR A 350 0.27 33.04 15.40
N LEU A 351 0.37 31.80 15.88
CA LEU A 351 -0.59 30.73 15.60
C LEU A 351 -2.02 31.14 16.03
N LEU A 352 -2.20 31.66 17.24
CA LEU A 352 -3.50 32.12 17.73
C LEU A 352 -4.05 33.25 16.86
N VAL A 353 -3.22 34.21 16.46
CA VAL A 353 -3.60 35.29 15.55
C VAL A 353 -4.07 34.75 14.20
N LEU A 354 -3.35 33.79 13.62
CA LEU A 354 -3.72 33.18 12.35
C LEU A 354 -5.04 32.40 12.44
N LEU A 355 -5.23 31.58 13.47
CA LEU A 355 -6.48 30.84 13.68
C LEU A 355 -7.69 31.78 13.82
N LYS A 356 -7.47 32.96 14.41
CA LYS A 356 -8.50 34.00 14.56
C LYS A 356 -8.80 34.73 13.24
N LYS A 357 -7.76 35.04 12.44
CA LYS A 357 -7.89 35.83 11.21
C LYS A 357 -8.34 35.02 9.99
N ILE A 358 -7.89 33.76 9.88
CA ILE A 358 -8.18 32.92 8.73
C ILE A 358 -9.61 32.40 8.82
N GLU A 359 -10.37 32.59 7.75
CA GLU A 359 -11.71 32.05 7.67
C GLU A 359 -11.66 30.53 7.39
N PHE A 360 -12.18 29.73 8.32
CA PHE A 360 -12.13 28.26 8.26
C PHE A 360 -10.70 27.72 8.10
N PRO A 361 -9.83 27.91 9.10
CA PRO A 361 -8.47 27.42 9.02
C PRO A 361 -8.46 25.90 9.02
N GLY A 362 -7.45 25.35 8.36
CA GLY A 362 -7.07 23.96 8.48
C GLY A 362 -5.58 23.87 8.77
N ILE A 363 -5.19 22.88 9.56
CA ILE A 363 -3.82 22.73 10.04
C ILE A 363 -3.28 21.38 9.57
N HIS A 364 -2.07 21.40 9.03
CA HIS A 364 -1.26 20.20 8.81
C HIS A 364 0.01 20.30 9.65
N ILE A 365 0.33 19.26 10.42
CA ILE A 365 1.55 19.18 11.23
C ILE A 365 2.23 17.87 10.88
N GLY A 366 3.49 17.90 10.45
CA GLY A 366 4.21 16.65 10.21
C GLY A 366 5.55 16.79 9.54
N LEU A 367 5.96 15.74 8.83
CA LEU A 367 7.27 15.60 8.23
C LEU A 367 7.21 15.58 6.69
N ILE A 368 8.20 16.19 6.04
CA ILE A 368 8.41 16.12 4.58
C ILE A 368 9.70 15.35 4.30
N ILE A 369 9.59 14.28 3.53
CA ILE A 369 10.72 13.51 3.00
C ILE A 369 10.84 13.81 1.52
N LYS A 370 11.85 14.60 1.16
CA LYS A 370 12.05 15.09 -0.21
C LYS A 370 12.35 13.93 -1.16
N ARG A 371 11.87 14.06 -2.41
CA ARG A 371 12.27 13.19 -3.52
C ARG A 371 13.80 13.07 -3.57
N GLY A 372 14.28 11.85 -3.79
CA GLY A 372 15.71 11.53 -3.86
C GLY A 372 16.39 11.32 -2.50
N ASP A 373 15.69 11.53 -1.38
CA ASP A 373 16.20 11.10 -0.08
C ASP A 373 16.38 9.57 -0.07
N LYS A 374 17.54 9.11 0.42
CA LYS A 374 17.89 7.69 0.47
C LYS A 374 16.90 6.87 1.28
N ILE A 375 16.30 7.48 2.32
CA ILE A 375 15.35 6.77 3.18
C ILE A 375 14.11 6.28 2.41
N LEU A 376 13.75 6.94 1.31
CA LEU A 376 12.64 6.53 0.46
C LEU A 376 12.86 5.13 -0.13
N GLN A 377 14.11 4.70 -0.32
CA GLN A 377 14.48 3.39 -0.86
C GLN A 377 14.86 2.37 0.22
N GLU A 378 14.67 2.71 1.50
CA GLU A 378 15.00 1.87 2.64
C GLU A 378 13.72 1.50 3.41
N PRO A 379 12.98 0.45 2.98
CA PRO A 379 11.61 0.19 3.44
C PRO A 379 11.45 0.15 4.95
N GLU A 380 12.32 -0.59 5.63
CA GLU A 380 12.26 -0.76 7.10
C GLU A 380 12.47 0.56 7.82
N LYS A 381 13.45 1.37 7.39
CA LYS A 381 13.72 2.68 7.99
C LYS A 381 12.60 3.67 7.69
N LEU A 382 12.04 3.63 6.48
CA LEU A 382 10.92 4.49 6.10
C LEU A 382 9.66 4.17 6.92
N ILE A 383 9.37 2.89 7.15
CA ILE A 383 8.26 2.44 8.01
C ILE A 383 8.49 2.94 9.45
N ALA A 384 9.71 2.81 9.97
CA ALA A 384 10.05 3.30 11.30
C ALA A 384 9.89 4.82 11.42
N VAL A 385 10.25 5.59 10.38
CA VAL A 385 9.99 7.04 10.33
C VAL A 385 8.50 7.34 10.31
N GLY A 386 7.72 6.65 9.47
CA GLY A 386 6.27 6.85 9.43
C GLY A 386 5.59 6.55 10.77
N LYS A 387 6.00 5.47 11.44
CA LYS A 387 5.56 5.12 12.79
C LYS A 387 5.88 6.23 13.78
N LYS A 388 7.16 6.62 13.87
CA LYS A 388 7.62 7.69 14.78
C LYS A 388 6.81 8.95 14.56
N VAL A 389 6.60 9.32 13.29
CA VAL A 389 5.91 10.57 12.96
C VAL A 389 4.49 10.60 13.48
N ILE A 390 3.72 9.54 13.19
CA ILE A 390 2.33 9.42 13.66
C ILE A 390 2.25 9.38 15.19
N GLU A 391 3.16 8.68 15.87
CA GLU A 391 3.18 8.60 17.33
C GLU A 391 3.50 9.94 18.00
N GLU A 392 4.40 10.73 17.41
CA GLU A 392 4.70 12.08 17.89
C GLU A 392 3.53 13.05 17.65
N GLU A 393 2.91 13.01 16.47
CA GLU A 393 1.77 13.86 16.15
C GLU A 393 0.50 13.47 16.91
N TYR A 394 0.36 12.20 17.29
CA TYR A 394 -0.75 11.76 18.13
C TYR A 394 -0.79 12.50 19.46
N LYS A 395 0.36 12.95 19.99
CA LYS A 395 0.41 13.81 21.19
C LYS A 395 -0.34 15.13 20.98
N VAL A 396 -0.29 15.69 19.76
CA VAL A 396 -1.03 16.91 19.38
C VAL A 396 -2.52 16.65 19.31
N LEU A 397 -2.94 15.52 18.73
CA LEU A 397 -4.36 15.13 18.73
C LEU A 397 -4.85 14.82 20.14
N LYS A 398 -4.04 14.19 20.99
CA LYS A 398 -4.37 13.93 22.39
C LYS A 398 -4.53 15.23 23.19
N PHE A 399 -3.64 16.20 22.99
CA PHE A 399 -3.80 17.55 23.56
C PHE A 399 -5.10 18.21 23.07
N LEU A 400 -5.47 18.05 21.80
CA LEU A 400 -6.74 18.57 21.26
C LEU A 400 -7.97 17.87 21.86
N GLU A 401 -7.91 16.55 22.05
CA GLU A 401 -9.08 15.71 22.35
C GLU A 401 -9.36 15.51 23.85
N SER A 402 -8.40 15.81 24.73
CA SER A 402 -8.54 15.73 26.20
C SER A 402 -9.62 16.61 26.84
#